data_AF-A0A9W4KX90-F1
#
_entry.id   AF-A0A9W4KX90-F1
#
_cell.length_a   1.000
_cell.length_b   1.000
_cell.length_c   1.000
_cell.angle_alpha   90.00
_cell.angle_beta   90.00
_cell.angle_gamma   90.00
#
_symmetry.space_group_name_H-M   'P 1'
#
loop_
_entity.id
_entity.type
_entity.pdbx_description
1 polymer ?
#
loop_
_entity_poly.entity_id
_entity_poly.type
_entity_poly.pdbx_seq_one_letter_code
_entity_poly.pdbx_strand_id
1 'polypeptide(L)'
;MDEMRKKIIIQEINSWKESRMLPEQYCNYLLALYCQGELPPPNSAKSGSVKNDIFSGLLIGALFSFIVFLNYFTEIPIRMQMLITTISILVFGLAARHFAGRKIIFQMALMGMALSLLLLTVSFAEFMAPGQVSILYIFLFINCGLWILMGKKLKLLHFSIGGGLGAMVTLYFFFRTF
;
A
#
# COMPACT_ATOMS: atom_id res chain seq x y z
N MET A 1 22.94 -35.41 31.41
CA MET A 1 22.16 -34.29 31.99
C MET A 1 20.74 -34.81 32.19
N ASP A 2 20.10 -34.49 33.30
CA ASP A 2 18.75 -35.01 33.60
C ASP A 2 17.71 -34.33 32.70
N GLU A 3 17.05 -35.11 31.84
CA GLU A 3 16.05 -34.63 30.88
C GLU A 3 14.88 -33.90 31.55
N MET A 4 14.58 -34.23 32.81
CA MET A 4 13.58 -33.49 33.60
C MET A 4 14.02 -32.04 33.88
N ARG A 5 15.30 -31.83 34.19
CA ARG A 5 15.83 -30.48 34.46
C ARG A 5 15.81 -29.61 33.21
N LYS A 6 16.09 -30.19 32.05
CA LYS A 6 15.99 -29.50 30.75
C LYS A 6 14.56 -29.04 30.47
N LYS A 7 13.56 -29.89 30.70
CA LYS A 7 12.14 -29.53 30.51
C LYS A 7 11.69 -28.40 31.44
N ILE A 8 12.11 -28.43 32.71
CA ILE A 8 11.78 -27.37 33.69
C ILE A 8 12.36 -26.03 33.23
N ILE A 9 13.63 -26.00 32.80
CA ILE A 9 14.28 -24.77 32.32
C ILE A 9 13.56 -24.19 31.09
N ILE A 10 13.14 -25.04 30.14
CA ILE A 10 12.40 -24.60 28.95
C ILE A 10 11.04 -23.98 29.34
N GLN A 11 10.35 -24.56 30.33
CA GLN A 11 9.07 -24.04 30.82
C GLN A 11 9.22 -22.68 31.51
N GLU A 12 10.29 -22.47 32.28
CA GLU A 12 10.60 -21.18 32.91
C GLU A 12 10.92 -20.10 31.87
N ILE A 13 11.75 -20.42 30.87
CA ILE A 13 12.10 -19.47 29.78
C ILE A 13 10.84 -19.03 29.01
N ASN A 14 9.90 -19.95 28.76
CA ASN A 14 8.63 -19.62 28.13
C ASN A 14 7.78 -18.70 29.00
N SER A 15 7.75 -18.93 30.32
CA SER A 15 7.04 -18.09 31.28
C SER A 15 7.63 -16.67 31.33
N TRP A 16 8.96 -16.53 31.23
CA TRP A 16 9.63 -15.22 31.13
C TRP A 16 9.36 -14.49 29.82
N LYS A 17 9.20 -15.24 28.73
CA LYS A 17 8.86 -14.69 27.41
C LYS A 17 7.42 -14.16 27.37
N GLU A 18 6.47 -14.89 27.95
CA GLU A 18 5.06 -14.46 28.02
C GLU A 18 4.87 -13.25 28.93
N SER A 19 5.59 -13.21 30.06
CA SER A 19 5.58 -12.07 31.00
C SER A 19 6.43 -10.87 30.56
N ARG A 20 7.14 -10.95 29.43
CA ARG A 20 8.12 -9.95 28.92
C ARG A 20 9.19 -9.54 29.93
N MET A 21 9.53 -10.40 30.89
CA MET A 21 10.60 -10.11 31.85
C MET A 21 11.98 -10.07 31.21
N LEU A 22 12.15 -10.71 30.04
CA LEU A 22 13.37 -10.70 29.25
C LEU A 22 13.07 -10.31 27.80
N PRO A 23 13.96 -9.56 27.13
CA PRO A 23 13.79 -9.26 25.70
C PRO A 23 13.78 -10.55 24.87
N GLU A 24 12.89 -10.62 23.86
CA GLU A 24 12.62 -11.84 23.09
C GLU A 24 13.88 -12.50 22.49
N GLN A 25 14.89 -11.71 22.13
CA GLN A 25 16.15 -12.21 21.59
C GLN A 25 16.91 -13.11 22.58
N TYR A 26 16.89 -12.78 23.87
CA TYR A 26 17.59 -13.56 24.90
C TYR A 26 16.85 -14.85 25.24
N CYS A 27 15.52 -14.81 25.35
CA CYS A 27 14.72 -16.04 25.52
C CYS A 27 14.92 -16.98 24.33
N ASN A 28 14.92 -16.48 23.09
CA ASN A 28 15.13 -17.31 21.91
C ASN A 28 16.55 -17.92 21.87
N TYR A 29 17.57 -17.19 22.32
CA TYR A 29 18.93 -17.70 22.43
C TYR A 29 19.05 -18.83 23.46
N LEU A 30 18.51 -18.65 24.67
CA LEU A 30 18.51 -19.66 25.72
C LEU A 30 17.74 -20.91 25.30
N LEU A 31 16.57 -20.71 24.68
CA LEU A 31 15.73 -21.80 24.21
C LEU A 31 16.43 -22.59 23.09
N ALA A 32 17.14 -21.93 22.17
CA ALA A 32 17.96 -22.60 21.16
C ALA A 32 19.12 -23.41 21.76
N LEU A 33 19.76 -22.87 22.81
CA LEU A 33 20.87 -23.53 23.50
C LEU A 33 20.40 -24.80 24.24
N TYR A 34 19.27 -24.71 24.96
CA TYR A 34 18.73 -25.84 25.73
C TYR A 34 17.98 -26.85 24.85
N CYS A 35 17.38 -26.42 23.74
CA CYS A 35 16.73 -27.32 22.78
C CYS A 35 17.70 -28.07 21.86
N GLN A 36 18.98 -27.73 21.79
CA GLN A 36 20.00 -28.44 20.99
C GLN A 36 19.56 -28.75 19.54
N GLY A 37 18.74 -27.88 18.93
CA GLY A 37 18.22 -28.09 17.57
C GLY A 37 16.84 -28.75 17.48
N GLU A 38 16.29 -29.29 18.57
CA GLU A 38 14.86 -29.64 18.68
C GLU A 38 14.05 -28.40 19.07
N LEU A 39 14.01 -27.42 18.17
CA LEU A 39 13.07 -26.31 18.31
C LEU A 39 11.66 -26.92 18.41
N PRO A 40 10.89 -26.71 19.50
CA PRO A 40 9.47 -27.00 19.47
C PRO A 40 8.88 -26.26 18.27
N PRO A 41 7.89 -26.85 17.56
CA PRO A 41 7.34 -26.25 16.36
C PRO A 41 7.00 -24.78 16.67
N PRO A 42 7.35 -23.84 15.77
CA PRO A 42 7.14 -22.42 15.97
C PRO A 42 5.64 -22.14 15.99
N ASN A 43 5.01 -22.45 17.12
CA ASN A 43 3.62 -22.19 17.36
C ASN A 43 3.50 -20.68 17.57
N SER A 44 2.97 -20.07 16.51
CA SER A 44 1.79 -19.20 16.56
C SER A 44 1.93 -17.71 16.92
N ALA A 45 3.13 -17.12 17.01
CA ALA A 45 3.23 -15.66 17.22
C ALA A 45 3.42 -14.79 15.96
N LYS A 46 3.76 -15.36 14.79
CA LYS A 46 4.01 -14.56 13.55
C LYS A 46 3.16 -14.91 12.32
N SER A 47 2.38 -15.99 12.36
CA SER A 47 1.57 -16.42 11.21
C SER A 47 0.34 -15.55 10.95
N GLY A 48 -0.27 -14.95 11.99
CA GLY A 48 -1.42 -14.06 11.84
C GLY A 48 -1.09 -12.74 11.13
N SER A 49 0.13 -12.22 11.31
CA SER A 49 0.56 -10.95 10.73
C SER A 49 0.77 -11.02 9.21
N VAL A 50 1.36 -12.12 8.72
CA VAL A 50 1.67 -12.29 7.30
C VAL A 50 0.41 -12.64 6.50
N LYS A 51 -0.48 -13.49 7.05
CA LYS A 51 -1.76 -13.78 6.40
C LYS A 51 -2.64 -12.53 6.28
N ASN A 52 -2.70 -11.70 7.32
CA ASN A 52 -3.47 -10.46 7.28
C ASN A 52 -2.87 -9.42 6.30
N ASP A 53 -1.56 -9.44 6.08
CA ASP A 53 -0.91 -8.59 5.08
C ASP A 53 -1.19 -9.03 3.65
N ILE A 54 -1.10 -10.33 3.40
CA ILE A 54 -1.43 -10.89 2.08
C ILE A 54 -2.90 -10.63 1.79
N PHE A 55 -3.79 -10.83 2.77
CA PHE A 55 -5.22 -10.54 2.61
C PHE A 55 -5.49 -9.06 2.38
N SER A 56 -4.84 -8.16 3.13
CA SER A 56 -4.99 -6.70 2.96
C SER A 56 -4.43 -6.22 1.61
N GLY A 57 -3.30 -6.77 1.18
CA GLY A 57 -2.71 -6.50 -0.14
C GLY A 57 -3.59 -7.02 -1.27
N LEU A 58 -4.15 -8.23 -1.13
CA LEU A 58 -5.11 -8.80 -2.07
C LEU A 58 -6.38 -7.95 -2.15
N LEU A 59 -6.88 -7.46 -1.02
CA LEU A 59 -8.05 -6.59 -0.98
C LEU A 59 -7.80 -5.27 -1.71
N ILE A 60 -6.65 -4.62 -1.45
CA ILE A 60 -6.24 -3.39 -2.15
C ILE A 60 -6.08 -3.63 -3.65
N GLY A 61 -5.46 -4.76 -4.04
CA GLY A 61 -5.31 -5.16 -5.44
C GLY A 61 -6.64 -5.45 -6.12
N ALA A 62 -7.57 -6.14 -5.44
CA ALA A 62 -8.91 -6.39 -5.94
C ALA A 62 -9.70 -5.08 -6.12
N LEU A 63 -9.58 -4.16 -5.16
CA LEU A 63 -10.22 -2.84 -5.21
C LEU A 63 -9.66 -2.02 -6.37
N PHE A 64 -8.35 -2.11 -6.63
CA PHE A 64 -7.71 -1.50 -7.78
C PHE A 64 -8.23 -2.07 -9.12
N SER A 65 -8.23 -3.40 -9.28
CA SER A 65 -8.77 -4.04 -10.49
C SER A 65 -10.25 -3.70 -10.70
N PHE A 66 -11.03 -3.62 -9.63
CA PHE A 66 -12.43 -3.26 -9.69
C PHE A 66 -12.65 -1.83 -10.22
N ILE A 67 -11.85 -0.85 -9.80
CA ILE A 67 -11.95 0.53 -10.31
C ILE A 67 -11.63 0.59 -11.79
N VAL A 68 -10.54 -0.07 -12.23
CA VAL A 68 -10.14 -0.09 -13.64
C VAL A 68 -11.24 -0.75 -14.48
N PHE A 69 -11.79 -1.86 -13.98
CA PHE A 69 -12.92 -2.54 -14.61
C PHE A 69 -14.14 -1.62 -14.72
N LEU A 70 -14.54 -0.96 -13.64
CA LEU A 70 -15.66 -0.02 -13.66
C LEU A 70 -15.44 1.17 -14.61
N ASN A 71 -14.19 1.62 -14.77
CA ASN A 71 -13.87 2.71 -15.68
C ASN A 71 -13.91 2.27 -17.16
N TYR A 72 -13.61 1.00 -17.45
CA TYR A 72 -13.73 0.42 -18.79
C TYR A 72 -15.19 0.25 -19.24
N PHE A 73 -16.11 -0.01 -18.31
CA PHE A 73 -17.54 -0.05 -18.59
C PHE A 73 -18.10 1.37 -18.74
N THR A 74 -17.82 1.98 -19.91
CA THR A 74 -18.32 3.31 -20.33
C THR A 74 -19.84 3.40 -20.50
N GLU A 75 -20.60 2.32 -20.26
CA GLU A 75 -22.07 2.35 -20.21
C GLU A 75 -22.62 2.95 -18.91
N ILE A 76 -21.79 3.09 -17.87
CA ILE A 76 -22.18 3.74 -16.62
C ILE A 76 -22.24 5.26 -16.85
N PRO A 77 -23.30 5.95 -16.40
CA PRO A 77 -23.38 7.41 -16.53
C PRO A 77 -22.20 8.08 -15.80
N ILE A 78 -21.54 9.03 -16.47
CA ILE A 78 -20.31 9.69 -16.02
C ILE A 78 -20.39 10.24 -14.58
N ARG A 79 -21.57 10.70 -14.16
CA ARG A 79 -21.82 11.20 -12.80
C ARG A 79 -21.62 10.13 -11.73
N MET A 80 -22.07 8.90 -11.98
CA MET A 80 -21.95 7.78 -11.04
C MET A 80 -20.50 7.27 -10.99
N GLN A 81 -19.82 7.22 -12.14
CA GLN A 81 -18.42 6.83 -12.24
C GLN A 81 -17.49 7.77 -11.47
N MET A 82 -17.71 9.09 -11.55
CA MET A 82 -16.95 10.07 -10.74
C MET A 82 -17.20 9.88 -9.25
N LEU A 83 -18.44 9.61 -8.84
CA LEU A 83 -18.80 9.41 -7.44
C LEU A 83 -18.12 8.17 -6.85
N ILE A 84 -18.13 7.05 -7.58
CA ILE A 84 -17.44 5.81 -7.17
C ILE A 84 -15.92 6.02 -7.10
N THR A 85 -15.34 6.71 -8.09
CA THR A 85 -13.91 7.01 -8.12
C THR A 85 -13.51 7.89 -6.93
N THR A 86 -14.36 8.86 -6.57
CA THR A 86 -14.13 9.73 -5.39
C THR A 86 -14.17 8.94 -4.08
N ILE A 87 -15.16 8.05 -3.91
CA ILE A 87 -15.23 7.17 -2.74
C ILE A 87 -13.98 6.29 -2.64
N SER A 88 -13.51 5.76 -3.78
CA SER A 88 -12.29 4.95 -3.83
C SER A 88 -11.05 5.70 -3.33
N ILE A 89 -10.89 6.98 -3.70
CA ILE A 89 -9.79 7.83 -3.21
C ILE A 89 -9.82 7.93 -1.67
N LEU A 90 -11.01 8.10 -1.09
CA LEU A 90 -11.18 8.13 0.37
C LEU A 90 -10.80 6.80 1.02
N VAL A 91 -11.23 5.67 0.43
CA VAL A 91 -10.90 4.33 0.93
C VAL A 91 -9.38 4.08 0.87
N PHE A 92 -8.72 4.39 -0.24
CA PHE A 92 -7.26 4.27 -0.33
C PHE A 92 -6.53 5.20 0.62
N GLY A 93 -7.02 6.42 0.85
CA GLY A 93 -6.45 7.36 1.83
C GLY A 93 -6.58 6.84 3.27
N LEU A 94 -7.73 6.27 3.63
CA LEU A 94 -7.94 5.62 4.92
C LEU A 94 -7.06 4.39 5.08
N ALA A 95 -6.96 3.54 4.05
CA ALA A 95 -6.06 2.40 4.03
C ALA A 95 -4.60 2.82 4.20
N ALA A 96 -4.15 3.85 3.49
CA ALA A 96 -2.79 4.39 3.64
C ALA A 96 -2.52 4.87 5.07
N ARG A 97 -3.51 5.51 5.73
CA ARG A 97 -3.38 5.94 7.13
C ARG A 97 -3.36 4.76 8.11
N HIS A 98 -4.23 3.78 7.89
CA HIS A 98 -4.33 2.59 8.75
C HIS A 98 -3.09 1.69 8.64
N PHE A 99 -2.57 1.52 7.43
CA PHE A 99 -1.40 0.68 7.13
C PHE A 99 -0.08 1.45 7.10
N ALA A 100 -0.02 2.64 7.69
CA ALA A 100 1.21 3.45 7.75
C ALA A 100 2.41 2.73 8.38
N GLY A 101 2.17 1.71 9.22
CA GLY A 101 3.21 0.85 9.80
C GLY A 101 3.79 -0.20 8.85
N ARG A 102 3.15 -0.48 7.70
CA ARG A 102 3.54 -1.55 6.77
C ARG A 102 3.94 -0.97 5.41
N LYS A 103 5.25 -0.89 5.16
CA LYS A 103 5.85 -0.18 4.01
C LYS A 103 5.27 -0.57 2.64
N ILE A 104 5.05 -1.87 2.39
CA ILE A 104 4.57 -2.36 1.08
C ILE A 104 3.11 -1.98 0.84
N ILE A 105 2.24 -2.24 1.81
CA ILE A 105 0.79 -1.98 1.71
C ILE A 105 0.53 -0.47 1.65
N PHE A 106 1.29 0.32 2.40
CA PHE A 106 1.28 1.78 2.32
C PHE A 106 1.60 2.28 0.91
N GLN A 107 2.66 1.75 0.28
CA GLN A 107 3.04 2.14 -1.09
C GLN A 107 1.97 1.74 -2.11
N MET A 108 1.39 0.55 -2.00
CA MET A 108 0.32 0.09 -2.89
C MET A 108 -0.94 0.97 -2.77
N ALA A 109 -1.37 1.28 -1.55
CA ALA A 109 -2.52 2.16 -1.31
C ALA A 109 -2.29 3.58 -1.84
N LEU A 110 -1.08 4.12 -1.67
CA LEU A 110 -0.71 5.42 -2.20
C LEU A 110 -0.74 5.44 -3.74
N MET A 111 -0.25 4.37 -4.37
CA MET A 111 -0.27 4.25 -5.83
C MET A 111 -1.70 4.12 -6.37
N GLY A 112 -2.55 3.36 -5.69
CA GLY A 112 -3.98 3.29 -5.99
C GLY A 112 -4.66 4.66 -5.88
N MET A 113 -4.42 5.38 -4.78
CA MET A 113 -4.96 6.73 -4.58
C MET A 113 -4.54 7.70 -5.70
N ALA A 114 -3.27 7.66 -6.09
CA ALA A 114 -2.73 8.52 -7.14
C ALA A 114 -3.37 8.24 -8.50
N LEU A 115 -3.50 6.96 -8.86
CA LEU A 115 -4.14 6.57 -10.11
C LEU A 115 -5.63 6.96 -10.11
N SER A 116 -6.36 6.68 -9.03
CA SER A 116 -7.77 7.08 -8.91
C SER A 116 -7.96 8.60 -9.01
N LEU A 117 -7.04 9.39 -8.46
CA LEU A 117 -7.05 10.86 -8.60
C LEU A 117 -6.88 11.30 -10.06
N LEU A 118 -5.98 10.64 -10.79
CA LEU A 118 -5.78 10.91 -12.22
C LEU A 118 -7.04 10.57 -13.02
N LEU A 119 -7.63 9.39 -12.79
CA LEU A 119 -8.88 8.97 -13.45
C LEU A 119 -10.01 9.97 -13.17
N LEU A 120 -10.17 10.41 -11.91
CA LEU A 120 -11.15 11.41 -11.53
C LEU A 120 -10.92 12.73 -12.27
N THR A 121 -9.67 13.17 -12.38
CA THR A 121 -9.36 14.42 -13.06
C THR A 121 -9.69 14.35 -14.56
N VAL A 122 -9.39 13.23 -15.21
CA VAL A 122 -9.73 13.02 -16.63
C VAL A 122 -11.24 13.05 -16.84
N SER A 123 -12.01 12.29 -16.04
CA SER A 123 -13.47 12.30 -16.12
C SER A 123 -14.07 13.69 -15.83
N PHE A 124 -13.47 14.46 -14.92
CA PHE A 124 -13.91 15.81 -14.61
C PHE A 124 -13.62 16.80 -15.76
N ALA A 125 -12.46 16.69 -16.38
CA ALA A 125 -12.09 17.52 -17.52
C ALA A 125 -12.98 17.25 -18.75
N GLU A 126 -13.32 15.98 -19.01
CA GLU A 126 -14.28 15.62 -20.06
C GLU A 126 -15.69 16.16 -19.79
N PHE A 127 -16.14 16.15 -18.53
CA PHE A 127 -17.44 16.69 -18.14
C PHE A 127 -17.52 18.22 -18.29
N MET A 128 -16.46 18.95 -17.90
CA MET A 128 -16.41 20.40 -17.96
C MET A 128 -16.21 20.95 -19.38
N ALA A 129 -15.37 20.29 -20.20
CA ALA A 129 -15.02 20.77 -21.52
C ALA A 129 -14.85 19.62 -22.53
N PRO A 130 -15.96 19.11 -23.10
CA PRO A 130 -15.89 18.02 -24.08
C PRO A 130 -15.08 18.47 -25.31
N GLY A 131 -13.99 17.75 -25.60
CA GLY A 131 -13.18 17.94 -26.82
C GLY A 131 -12.10 19.02 -26.76
N GLN A 132 -11.94 19.76 -25.66
CA GLN A 132 -10.85 20.74 -25.53
C GLN A 132 -9.59 20.11 -24.93
N VAL A 133 -8.73 19.60 -25.81
CA VAL A 133 -7.48 18.92 -25.46
C VAL A 133 -6.55 19.81 -24.61
N SER A 134 -6.60 21.14 -24.81
CA SER A 134 -5.81 22.12 -24.04
C SER A 134 -6.11 22.10 -22.54
N ILE A 135 -7.39 21.92 -22.14
CA ILE A 135 -7.79 21.88 -20.73
C ILE A 135 -7.32 20.58 -20.07
N LEU A 136 -7.40 19.46 -20.79
CA LEU A 136 -6.88 18.16 -20.33
C LEU A 136 -5.37 18.24 -20.01
N TYR A 137 -4.58 18.90 -20.85
CA TYR A 137 -3.14 19.08 -20.61
C TYR A 137 -2.86 19.88 -19.33
N ILE A 138 -3.60 20.96 -19.07
CA ILE A 138 -3.45 21.76 -17.84
C ILE A 138 -3.71 20.89 -16.59
N PHE A 139 -4.77 20.10 -16.61
CA PHE A 139 -5.12 19.20 -15.52
C PHE A 139 -4.08 18.09 -15.29
N LEU A 140 -3.50 17.55 -16.36
CA LEU A 140 -2.41 16.56 -16.29
C LEU A 140 -1.14 17.16 -15.66
N PHE A 141 -0.77 18.39 -16.02
CA PHE A 141 0.35 19.09 -15.39
C PHE A 141 0.13 19.31 -13.90
N ILE A 142 -1.07 19.70 -13.50
CA ILE A 142 -1.43 19.87 -12.08
C ILE A 142 -1.30 18.53 -11.32
N ASN A 143 -1.77 17.42 -11.90
CA ASN A 143 -1.61 16.09 -11.32
C ASN A 143 -0.15 15.67 -11.17
N CYS A 144 0.67 15.89 -12.20
CA CYS A 144 2.10 15.59 -12.14
C CYS A 144 2.81 16.43 -11.07
N GLY A 145 2.46 17.73 -10.95
CA GLY A 145 2.98 18.60 -9.90
C GLY A 145 2.59 18.12 -8.50
N LEU A 146 1.32 17.76 -8.30
CA LEU A 146 0.83 17.13 -7.07
C LEU A 146 1.61 15.85 -6.74
N TRP A 147 1.89 15.01 -7.74
CA TRP A 147 2.66 13.78 -7.52
C TRP A 147 4.10 14.06 -7.09
N ILE A 148 4.77 15.02 -7.72
CA ILE A 148 6.14 15.41 -7.32
C ILE A 148 6.15 15.99 -5.91
N LEU A 149 5.17 16.84 -5.55
CA LEU A 149 5.04 17.42 -4.22
C LEU A 149 4.80 16.36 -3.14
N MET A 150 3.87 15.43 -3.38
CA MET A 150 3.60 14.33 -2.45
C MET A 150 4.79 13.38 -2.33
N GLY A 151 5.51 13.14 -3.44
CA GLY A 151 6.71 12.30 -3.47
C GLY A 151 7.83 12.89 -2.63
N LYS A 152 8.03 14.22 -2.72
CA LYS A 152 8.95 14.97 -1.86
C LYS A 152 8.53 14.94 -0.39
N LYS A 153 7.26 15.20 -0.09
CA LYS A 153 6.75 15.24 1.30
C LYS A 153 6.84 13.88 1.99
N LEU A 154 6.60 12.79 1.26
CA LEU A 154 6.61 11.42 1.76
C LEU A 154 7.98 10.72 1.62
N LYS A 155 9.01 11.41 1.10
CA LYS A 155 10.35 10.86 0.77
C LYS A 155 10.29 9.58 -0.09
N LEU A 156 9.28 9.46 -0.95
CA LEU A 156 9.09 8.31 -1.85
C LEU A 156 9.62 8.66 -3.24
N LEU A 157 10.83 8.20 -3.55
CA LEU A 157 11.49 8.46 -4.84
C LEU A 157 10.66 7.98 -6.04
N HIS A 158 10.04 6.81 -5.94
CA HIS A 158 9.20 6.23 -7.00
C HIS A 158 8.08 7.17 -7.45
N PHE A 159 7.48 7.91 -6.52
CA PHE A 159 6.37 8.80 -6.81
C PHE A 159 6.83 10.09 -7.51
N SER A 160 8.00 10.59 -7.13
CA SER A 160 8.61 11.74 -7.80
C SER A 160 9.11 11.39 -9.21
N ILE A 161 9.63 10.18 -9.40
CA ILE A 161 10.06 9.68 -10.73
C ILE A 161 8.83 9.48 -11.62
N GLY A 162 7.75 8.88 -11.10
CA GLY A 162 6.49 8.72 -11.83
C GLY A 162 5.88 10.05 -12.25
N GLY A 163 5.83 11.05 -11.36
CA GLY A 163 5.38 12.40 -11.69
C GLY A 163 6.27 13.10 -12.73
N GLY A 164 7.59 12.93 -12.63
CA GLY A 164 8.54 13.49 -13.61
C GLY A 164 8.41 12.87 -15.00
N LEU A 165 8.31 11.54 -15.08
CA LEU A 165 8.05 10.82 -16.34
C LEU A 165 6.69 11.20 -16.93
N GLY A 166 5.65 11.30 -16.10
CA GLY A 166 4.32 11.75 -16.52
C GLY A 166 4.34 13.17 -17.11
N ALA A 167 5.04 14.09 -16.46
CA ALA A 167 5.22 15.46 -16.96
C ALA A 167 6.00 15.48 -18.29
N MET A 168 7.05 14.66 -18.42
CA MET A 168 7.83 14.55 -19.65
C MET A 168 7.00 14.02 -20.82
N VAL A 169 6.17 12.99 -20.59
CA VAL A 169 5.25 12.45 -21.61
C VAL A 169 4.20 13.48 -22.00
N THR A 170 3.65 14.21 -21.02
CA THR A 170 2.64 15.25 -21.26
C THR A 170 3.24 16.41 -22.08
N LEU A 171 4.48 16.81 -21.77
CA LEU A 171 5.24 17.79 -22.57
C LEU A 171 5.46 17.31 -24.00
N TYR A 172 5.88 16.06 -24.18
CA TYR A 172 6.12 15.49 -25.50
C TYR A 172 4.84 15.50 -26.37
N PHE A 173 3.71 15.08 -25.81
CA PHE A 173 2.43 15.08 -26.53
C PHE A 173 1.93 16.51 -26.82
N PHE A 174 2.16 17.45 -25.91
CA PHE A 174 1.85 18.85 -26.13
C PHE A 174 2.62 19.42 -27.33
N PHE A 175 3.94 19.21 -27.39
CA PHE A 175 4.80 19.64 -28.51
C PHE A 175 4.50 18.94 -29.84
N ARG A 176 3.89 17.74 -29.81
CA ARG A 176 3.50 17.03 -31.03
C ARG A 176 2.16 17.50 -31.59
N THR A 177 1.28 18.01 -30.73
CA THR A 177 -0.10 18.40 -31.10
C THR A 177 -0.18 19.84 -31.63
N PHE A 178 0.79 20.68 -31.25
CA PHE A 178 0.97 22.06 -31.72
C PHE A 178 2.06 22.13 -32.77
#